data_AF-A0A529LZI8-F1
#
_entry.id   AF-A0A529LZI8-F1
#
_cell.length_a   1.000
_cell.length_b   1.000
_cell.length_c   1.000
_cell.angle_alpha   90.00
_cell.angle_beta   90.00
_cell.angle_gamma   90.00
#
_symmetry.space_group_name_H-M   'P 1'
#
loop_
_entity.id
_entity.type
_entity.pdbx_description
1 polymer ?
#
loop_
_entity_poly.entity_id
_entity_poly.type
_entity_poly.pdbx_seq_one_letter_code
_entity_poly.pdbx_strand_id
1 'polypeptide(L)' 'LTKREVSADVDAAVRAIIARVRAEGDAALIDYSRKFDRADLAGLGIAVSKDDIAQAYKAADPKTIEALQFARDRIRSHHE' A
#
# COMPACT_ATOMS: atom_id res chain seq x y z
N LEU A 1 26.80 11.74 -11.21
CA LEU A 1 26.18 10.48 -10.73
C LEU A 1 25.54 9.78 -11.93
N THR A 2 26.02 8.58 -12.25
CA THR A 2 25.50 7.77 -13.36
C THR A 2 24.31 6.93 -12.90
N LYS A 3 23.45 6.49 -13.83
CA LYS A 3 22.28 5.62 -13.52
C LYS A 3 22.64 4.36 -12.71
N ARG A 4 23.88 3.87 -12.86
CA ARG A 4 24.37 2.68 -12.14
C ARG A 4 24.67 2.96 -10.66
N GLU A 5 25.21 4.13 -10.34
CA GLU A 5 25.50 4.52 -8.94
C GLU A 5 24.19 4.70 -8.16
N VAL A 6 23.19 5.37 -8.74
CA VAL A 6 21.87 5.54 -8.11
C VAL A 6 21.18 4.19 -7.86
N SER A 7 21.33 3.22 -8.77
CA SER A 7 20.77 1.88 -8.58
C SER A 7 21.41 1.15 -7.39
N ALA A 8 22.73 1.28 -7.22
CA ALA A 8 23.43 0.64 -6.10
C ALA A 8 23.01 1.25 -4.74
N ASP A 9 22.81 2.56 -4.69
CA ASP A 9 22.36 3.26 -3.47
C ASP A 9 20.93 2.85 -3.10
N VAL A 10 20.04 2.74 -4.08
CA VAL A 10 18.66 2.26 -3.87
C VAL A 10 18.67 0.81 -3.40
N ASP A 11 19.47 -0.06 -4.02
CA ASP A 11 19.58 -1.46 -3.62
C ASP A 11 20.04 -1.60 -2.17
N ALA A 12 21.03 -0.82 -1.75
CA ALA A 12 21.50 -0.80 -0.37
C ALA A 12 20.41 -0.32 0.60
N ALA A 13 19.68 0.75 0.25
CA ALA A 13 18.59 1.27 1.06
C ALA A 13 17.45 0.27 1.24
N VAL A 14 17.03 -0.41 0.15
CA VAL A 14 15.97 -1.43 0.20
C VAL A 14 16.39 -2.63 1.05
N ARG A 15 17.64 -3.10 0.91
CA ARG A 15 18.17 -4.19 1.75
C ARG A 15 18.11 -3.84 3.24
N ALA A 16 18.46 -2.61 3.60
CA ALA A 16 18.39 -2.13 4.98
C ALA A 16 16.95 -2.08 5.49
N ILE A 17 16.00 -1.57 4.69
CA ILE A 17 14.56 -1.54 5.05
C ILE A 17 14.05 -2.96 5.32
N ILE A 18 14.31 -3.91 4.40
CA ILE A 18 13.87 -5.30 4.55
C ILE A 18 14.46 -5.93 5.81
N ALA A 19 15.77 -5.77 6.04
CA ALA A 19 16.45 -6.32 7.21
C ALA A 19 15.84 -5.78 8.52
N ARG A 20 15.55 -4.47 8.56
CA ARG A 20 14.97 -3.83 9.73
C ARG A 20 13.54 -4.29 9.99
N VAL A 21 12.68 -4.33 8.97
CA VAL A 21 11.30 -4.82 9.12
C VAL A 21 11.28 -6.28 9.57
N ARG A 22 12.22 -7.12 9.12
CA ARG A 22 12.35 -8.50 9.62
C ARG A 22 12.75 -8.58 11.09
N ALA A 23 13.61 -7.68 11.55
CA ALA A 23 14.12 -7.68 12.92
C ALA A 23 13.17 -7.03 13.92
N GLU A 24 12.50 -5.95 13.52
CA GLU A 24 11.72 -5.06 14.40
C GLU A 24 10.21 -5.14 14.15
N GLY A 25 9.77 -5.81 13.08
CA GLY A 25 8.35 -5.97 12.75
C GLY A 25 7.61 -4.65 12.57
N ASP A 26 6.43 -4.55 13.18
CA ASP A 26 5.51 -3.41 13.05
C ASP A 26 6.14 -2.08 13.49
N ALA A 27 7.09 -2.10 14.44
CA ALA A 27 7.76 -0.88 14.88
C ALA A 27 8.53 -0.20 13.73
N ALA A 28 9.27 -0.99 12.94
CA ALA A 28 9.96 -0.49 11.76
C ALA A 28 8.99 -0.12 10.63
N LEU A 29 7.89 -0.87 10.47
CA LEU A 29 6.87 -0.56 9.47
C LEU A 29 6.21 0.80 9.75
N ILE A 30 5.79 1.04 11.00
CA ILE A 30 5.21 2.32 11.42
C ILE A 30 6.20 3.46 11.21
N ASP A 31 7.48 3.28 11.56
CA ASP A 31 8.51 4.31 11.36
C ASP A 31 8.73 4.64 9.88
N TYR A 32 8.81 3.62 9.02
CA TYR A 32 8.94 3.86 7.58
C TYR A 32 7.70 4.48 6.95
N SER A 33 6.49 4.12 7.38
CA SER A 33 5.26 4.78 6.91
C SER A 33 5.18 6.24 7.34
N ARG A 34 5.65 6.59 8.55
CA ARG A 34 5.79 8.00 8.94
C ARG A 34 6.82 8.72 8.06
N LYS A 35 7.95 8.08 7.76
CA LYS A 35 9.03 8.69 6.96
C LYS A 35 8.64 8.92 5.50
N PHE A 36 8.05 7.93 4.84
CA PHE A 36 7.83 7.94 3.40
C PHE A 36 6.42 8.41 3.01
N ASP A 37 5.40 7.96 3.75
CA ASP A 37 3.99 8.24 3.45
C ASP A 37 3.44 9.41 4.27
N ARG A 38 4.19 9.85 5.30
CA ARG A 38 3.75 10.85 6.29
C ARG A 38 2.49 10.41 7.04
N ALA A 39 2.29 9.10 7.20
CA ALA A 39 1.14 8.52 7.88
C ALA A 39 1.53 7.99 9.27
N ASP A 40 0.73 8.30 10.29
CA ASP A 40 0.93 7.77 11.65
C ASP A 40 0.12 6.49 11.89
N LEU A 41 0.68 5.36 11.46
CA LEU A 41 0.02 4.06 11.60
C LEU A 41 -0.09 3.57 13.06
N ALA A 42 0.62 4.18 14.01
CA ALA A 42 0.41 3.87 15.43
C ALA A 42 -0.95 4.38 15.94
N GLY A 43 -1.42 5.51 15.41
CA GLY A 43 -2.74 6.07 15.72
C GLY A 43 -3.84 5.53 14.82
N LEU A 44 -3.56 5.38 13.52
CA LEU A 44 -4.55 4.94 12.52
C LEU A 44 -4.82 3.43 12.55
N GLY A 45 -3.85 2.63 12.99
CA GLY A 45 -3.82 1.19 12.78
C GLY A 45 -3.28 0.82 11.39
N ILE A 46 -2.73 -0.39 11.28
CA ILE A 46 -2.12 -0.89 10.03
C ILE A 46 -3.19 -1.41 9.06
N ALA A 47 -4.25 -2.05 9.57
CA ALA A 47 -5.32 -2.61 8.75
C ALA A 47 -6.47 -1.61 8.59
N VAL A 48 -6.92 -1.41 7.35
CA VAL A 48 -8.15 -0.66 7.06
C VAL A 48 -9.36 -1.42 7.60
N SER A 49 -10.25 -0.73 8.32
CA SER A 49 -11.41 -1.38 8.91
C SER A 49 -12.48 -1.73 7.87
N LYS A 50 -13.32 -2.73 8.17
CA LYS A 50 -14.48 -3.06 7.32
C LYS A 50 -15.46 -1.89 7.21
N ASP A 51 -15.57 -1.09 8.27
CA ASP A 51 -16.45 0.07 8.30
C ASP A 51 -15.93 1.16 7.36
N ASP A 52 -14.62 1.45 7.36
CA ASP A 52 -14.02 2.42 6.43
C ASP A 52 -14.26 2.00 4.96
N ILE A 53 -14.12 0.70 4.67
CA ILE A 53 -14.42 0.16 3.35
C ILE A 53 -15.90 0.37 3.00
N ALA A 54 -16.82 0.04 3.91
CA ALA A 54 -18.25 0.21 3.68
C ALA A 54 -18.63 1.68 3.49
N GLN A 55 -18.01 2.60 4.22
CA GLN A 55 -18.22 4.04 4.05
C GLN A 55 -17.68 4.54 2.71
N ALA A 56 -16.50 4.07 2.28
CA ALA A 56 -15.96 4.42 0.97
C ALA A 56 -16.87 3.97 -0.18
N TYR A 57 -17.45 2.76 -0.09
CA TYR A 57 -18.44 2.28 -1.05
C TYR A 57 -19.69 3.17 -1.11
N LYS A 58 -20.18 3.64 0.05
CA LYS A 58 -21.35 4.53 0.12
C LYS A 58 -21.07 5.94 -0.39
N ALA A 59 -19.85 6.43 -0.21
CA ALA A 59 -19.45 7.78 -0.59
C ALA A 59 -19.09 7.90 -2.09
N ALA A 60 -18.77 6.80 -2.76
CA ALA A 60 -18.41 6.78 -4.17
C ALA A 60 -19.60 7.04 -5.09
N ASP A 61 -19.34 7.62 -6.27
CA ASP A 61 -20.34 7.78 -7.34
C ASP A 61 -20.85 6.39 -7.79
N PRO A 62 -22.17 6.13 -7.76
CA PRO A 62 -22.76 4.88 -8.25
C PRO A 62 -22.28 4.48 -9.65
N LYS A 63 -22.10 5.43 -10.57
CA LYS A 63 -21.61 5.14 -11.93
C LYS A 63 -20.19 4.60 -11.94
N THR A 64 -19.35 5.09 -11.02
CA THR A 64 -17.97 4.60 -10.87
C THR A 64 -17.97 3.19 -10.28
N ILE A 65 -18.84 2.91 -9.31
CA ILE A 65 -19.01 1.57 -8.75
C ILE A 65 -19.46 0.58 -9.83
N GLU A 66 -20.47 0.94 -10.62
CA GLU A 66 -20.97 0.11 -11.73
C GLU A 66 -19.86 -0.18 -12.76
N ALA A 67 -19.09 0.83 -13.16
CA ALA A 67 -17.99 0.67 -14.11
C ALA A 67 -16.90 -0.29 -13.59
N LEU A 68 -16.52 -0.18 -12.31
CA LEU A 68 -15.55 -1.07 -11.68
C LEU A 68 -16.08 -2.50 -11.54
N GLN A 69 -17.38 -2.68 -11.24
CA GLN A 69 -18.01 -4.00 -11.19
C GLN A 69 -18.03 -4.67 -12.56
N PHE A 70 -18.37 -3.94 -13.62
CA PHE A 70 -18.31 -4.45 -14.98
C PHE A 70 -16.89 -4.88 -15.38
N ALA A 71 -15.89 -4.07 -15.06
CA ALA A 71 -14.48 -4.41 -15.32
C ALA A 71 -14.05 -5.68 -14.56
N ARG A 72 -14.41 -5.78 -13.27
CA ARG A 72 -14.17 -6.97 -12.42
C ARG A 72 -14.74 -8.23 -13.07
N ASP A 73 -15.99 -8.19 -13.52
CA ASP A 73 -16.69 -9.36 -14.05
C ASP A 73 -16.08 -9.84 -15.37
N ARG A 74 -15.64 -8.91 -16.23
CA ARG A 74 -14.89 -9.23 -17.46
C ARG A 74 -13.53 -9.87 -17.16
N ILE A 75 -12.78 -9.32 -16.20
CA ILE A 75 -11.49 -9.88 -15.80
C ILE A 75 -11.68 -11.30 -15.27
N ARG A 76 -12.66 -11.51 -14.39
CA ARG A 76 -12.96 -12.84 -13.84
C ARG A 76 -13.31 -13.84 -14.93
N SER A 77 -14.27 -13.51 -15.79
CA SER A 77 -14.70 -14.38 -16.89
C SER A 77 -13.58 -14.77 -17.86
N HIS A 78 -12.49 -14.00 -17.94
CA HIS A 78 -11.34 -14.32 -18.79
C HIS A 78 -10.30 -15.22 -18.13
N HIS A 79 -10.25 -15.25 -16.79
CA HIS A 79 -9.23 -16.00 -16.02
C HIS A 79 -9.77 -17.30 -15.41
N GLU A 80 -11.05 -17.59 -15.61
CA GLU A 80 -11.70 -18.89 -15.31
C GLU A 80 -11.58 -19.83 -16.51
#